data_AF-A0A538U687-F1
#
_entry.id   AF-A0A538U687-F1
#
_cell.length_a   1.000
_cell.length_b   1.000
_cell.length_c   1.000
_cell.angle_alpha   90.00
_cell.angle_beta   90.00
_cell.angle_gamma   90.00
#
_symmetry.space_group_name_H-M   'P 1'
#
loop_
_entity.id
_entity.type
_entity.pdbx_description
1 polymer ?
#
loop_
_entity_poly.entity_id
_entity_poly.type
_entity_poly.pdbx_seq_one_letter_code
_entity_poly.pdbx_strand_id
1 'polypeptide(L)'
;MRGASVWTTAFLAAVLLLATSATGRQTSHRSRSARGVDSVLARVGKETITTGQVQRRLDELPEHVRPQFSTPEGRQRLVDRLIEEKVWLVAAMKKGVDKRPDVQRQIEQSRRDLLIRTLINDSARPPRSR
;
A
#
# COMPACT_ATOMS: atom_id res chain seq x y z
N MET A 1 14.19 30.87 24.70
CA MET A 1 15.63 30.92 24.30
C MET A 1 16.32 29.65 24.79
N ARG A 2 17.39 29.21 24.11
CA ARG A 2 18.49 28.31 24.54
C ARG A 2 18.32 27.59 25.92
N GLY A 3 18.39 26.27 26.07
CA GLY A 3 18.86 25.18 25.21
C GLY A 3 20.02 24.41 25.87
N ALA A 4 20.20 23.12 25.52
CA ALA A 4 21.33 22.25 25.91
C ALA A 4 21.48 21.97 27.43
N SER A 5 22.09 20.89 27.95
CA SER A 5 22.58 19.56 27.51
C SER A 5 23.38 19.01 28.72
N VAL A 6 23.93 17.79 28.60
CA VAL A 6 25.01 17.23 29.46
C VAL A 6 24.52 16.66 30.81
N TRP A 7 24.99 15.44 31.15
CA TRP A 7 25.64 15.12 32.44
C TRP A 7 26.38 13.77 32.41
N THR A 8 27.56 13.78 33.04
CA THR A 8 28.68 12.84 32.82
C THR A 8 29.66 12.92 34.01
N THR A 9 30.40 11.88 34.43
CA THR A 9 30.56 10.55 33.80
C THR A 9 30.86 9.45 34.82
N ALA A 10 30.22 8.29 34.62
CA ALA A 10 30.82 6.96 34.83
C ALA A 10 31.15 6.50 36.27
N PHE A 11 31.82 5.34 36.31
CA PHE A 11 32.21 4.47 37.44
C PHE A 11 31.11 3.62 38.08
N LEU A 12 31.32 2.35 38.47
CA LEU A 12 32.17 1.20 38.09
C LEU A 12 32.13 0.26 39.31
N ALA A 13 31.63 -0.96 39.15
CA ALA A 13 31.94 -2.08 40.04
C ALA A 13 31.69 -3.38 39.29
N ALA A 14 32.66 -4.28 39.30
CA ALA A 14 32.61 -5.56 38.60
C ALA A 14 32.54 -6.72 39.59
N VAL A 15 31.76 -7.75 39.27
CA VAL A 15 31.88 -9.08 39.87
C VAL A 15 31.81 -10.11 38.75
N LEU A 16 32.76 -11.05 38.75
CA LEU A 16 33.00 -12.05 37.72
C LEU A 16 32.85 -13.43 38.35
N LEU A 17 32.00 -14.31 37.81
CA LEU A 17 32.15 -15.76 37.99
C LEU A 17 31.41 -16.57 36.91
N LEU A 18 32.11 -17.59 36.44
CA LEU A 18 31.92 -18.44 35.27
C LEU A 18 30.58 -19.22 35.25
N ALA A 19 30.02 -19.47 34.05
CA ALA A 19 30.10 -20.79 33.36
C ALA A 19 28.92 -21.14 32.42
N THR A 20 29.28 -21.70 31.26
CA THR A 20 28.57 -22.72 30.46
C THR A 20 27.26 -22.45 29.69
N SER A 21 27.23 -23.11 28.53
CA SER A 21 26.09 -23.55 27.71
C SER A 21 25.46 -22.59 26.70
N ALA A 22 25.68 -22.97 25.44
CA ALA A 22 24.78 -22.88 24.29
C ALA A 22 23.64 -21.83 24.32
N THR A 23 23.71 -20.87 23.39
CA THR A 23 23.18 -21.11 22.04
C THR A 23 23.57 -19.92 21.17
N GLY A 24 24.28 -20.17 20.06
CA GLY A 24 24.45 -19.17 19.02
C GLY A 24 23.09 -18.85 18.42
N ARG A 25 22.44 -17.80 18.92
CA ARG A 25 21.15 -17.33 18.41
C ARG A 25 21.40 -16.64 17.07
N GLN A 26 21.63 -17.47 16.06
CA GLN A 26 21.55 -17.08 14.66
C GLN A 26 20.24 -16.32 14.52
N THR A 27 20.33 -15.00 14.36
CA THR A 27 19.24 -14.21 13.83
C THR A 27 19.09 -14.66 12.39
N SER A 28 18.35 -15.76 12.23
CA SER A 28 17.85 -16.17 10.94
C SER A 28 17.12 -14.94 10.40
N HIS A 29 17.75 -14.30 9.42
CA HIS A 29 17.01 -13.50 8.46
C HIS A 29 15.96 -14.46 7.93
N ARG A 30 14.76 -14.39 8.52
CA ARG A 30 13.60 -15.14 8.06
C ARG A 30 13.24 -14.51 6.74
N SER A 31 13.97 -14.94 5.72
CA SER A 31 13.64 -14.80 4.31
C SER A 31 12.16 -15.09 4.24
N ARG A 32 11.40 -14.03 3.98
CA ARG A 32 9.94 -14.04 4.09
C ARG A 32 9.44 -14.73 2.83
N SER A 33 9.62 -16.04 2.81
CA SER A 33 9.38 -16.92 1.68
C SER A 33 7.98 -16.69 1.13
N ALA A 34 7.94 -16.26 -0.12
CA ALA A 34 6.85 -16.50 -1.06
C ALA A 34 5.41 -16.47 -0.48
N ARG A 35 4.97 -15.30 -0.03
CA ARG A 35 3.73 -14.78 -0.63
C ARG A 35 4.18 -13.97 -1.83
N GLY A 36 3.63 -14.28 -3.01
CA GLY A 36 4.12 -13.79 -4.30
C GLY A 36 4.55 -12.33 -4.21
N VAL A 37 5.83 -12.08 -4.47
CA VAL A 37 6.44 -10.76 -4.21
C VAL A 37 5.82 -9.78 -5.19
N ASP A 38 4.85 -9.00 -4.71
CA ASP A 38 4.21 -7.97 -5.51
C ASP A 38 5.24 -6.89 -5.80
N SER A 39 5.82 -6.96 -7.00
CA SER A 39 6.99 -6.20 -7.39
C SER A 39 6.64 -4.73 -7.51
N VAL A 40 7.46 -3.87 -6.91
CA VAL A 40 7.30 -2.43 -6.99
C VAL A 40 7.79 -1.96 -8.36
N LEU A 41 6.85 -1.49 -9.17
CA LEU A 41 7.11 -0.97 -10.52
C LEU A 41 7.46 0.52 -10.50
N ALA A 42 6.88 1.28 -9.57
CA ALA A 42 7.18 2.71 -9.39
C ALA A 42 6.94 3.18 -7.95
N ARG A 43 7.49 4.35 -7.60
CA ARG A 43 7.33 4.99 -6.29
C ARG A 43 7.01 6.47 -6.44
N VAL A 44 5.96 6.92 -5.74
CA VAL A 44 5.49 8.32 -5.71
C VAL A 44 5.60 8.83 -4.27
N GLY A 45 6.76 9.38 -3.93
CA GLY A 45 7.08 9.77 -2.55
C GLY A 45 7.14 8.54 -1.62
N LYS A 46 6.19 8.43 -0.68
CA LYS A 46 6.06 7.26 0.21
C LYS A 46 5.20 6.14 -0.37
N GLU A 47 4.42 6.43 -1.41
CA GLU A 47 3.49 5.49 -2.03
C GLU A 47 4.21 4.63 -3.08
N THR A 48 3.72 3.40 -3.32
CA THR A 48 4.26 2.50 -4.34
C THR A 48 3.17 1.98 -5.26
N ILE A 49 3.54 1.81 -6.53
CA ILE A 49 2.74 1.14 -7.56
C ILE A 49 3.35 -0.24 -7.78
N THR A 50 2.50 -1.27 -7.79
CA THR A 50 2.93 -2.66 -7.75
C THR A 50 2.31 -3.51 -8.87
N THR A 51 2.93 -4.63 -9.22
CA THR A 51 2.44 -5.57 -10.25
C THR A 51 0.98 -5.99 -10.05
N GLY A 52 0.56 -6.25 -8.82
CA GLY A 52 -0.80 -6.64 -8.44
C GLY A 52 -1.79 -5.48 -8.39
N GLN A 53 -1.33 -4.22 -8.34
CA GLN A 53 -2.20 -3.07 -8.63
C GLN A 53 -2.45 -2.94 -10.13
N VAL A 54 -1.40 -3.09 -10.96
CA VAL A 54 -1.54 -3.08 -12.43
C VAL A 54 -2.44 -4.22 -12.90
N GLN A 55 -2.25 -5.44 -12.37
CA GLN A 55 -3.08 -6.59 -12.74
C GLN A 55 -4.55 -6.38 -12.38
N ARG A 56 -4.86 -5.93 -11.15
CA ARG A 56 -6.24 -5.59 -10.77
C ARG A 56 -6.85 -4.54 -11.70
N ARG A 57 -6.08 -3.53 -12.11
CA ARG A 57 -6.54 -2.52 -13.07
C ARG A 57 -6.83 -3.12 -14.45
N LEU A 58 -6.09 -4.13 -14.89
CA LEU A 58 -6.39 -4.89 -16.12
C LEU A 58 -7.64 -5.77 -15.97
N ASP A 59 -7.82 -6.40 -14.81
CA ASP A 59 -8.98 -7.26 -14.52
C ASP A 59 -10.29 -6.44 -14.46
N GLU A 60 -10.22 -5.17 -14.07
CA GLU A 60 -11.33 -4.20 -14.13
C GLU A 60 -11.69 -3.76 -15.57
N LEU A 61 -10.80 -3.90 -16.55
CA LEU A 61 -11.09 -3.50 -17.93
C LEU A 61 -12.04 -4.50 -18.61
N PRO A 62 -12.95 -4.02 -19.48
CA PRO A 62 -13.73 -4.90 -20.36
C PRO A 62 -12.82 -5.79 -21.21
N GLU A 63 -13.25 -7.03 -21.46
CA GLU A 63 -12.40 -8.04 -22.11
C GLU A 63 -11.90 -7.61 -23.50
N HIS A 64 -12.70 -6.88 -24.27
CA HIS A 64 -12.31 -6.34 -25.58
C HIS A 64 -11.24 -5.23 -25.51
N VAL A 65 -11.00 -4.64 -24.35
CA VAL A 65 -9.98 -3.60 -24.13
C VAL A 65 -8.65 -4.20 -23.65
N ARG A 66 -8.70 -5.28 -22.86
CA ARG A 66 -7.51 -5.92 -22.24
C ARG A 66 -6.35 -6.22 -23.20
N PRO A 67 -6.56 -6.70 -24.45
CA PRO A 67 -5.47 -7.00 -25.39
C PRO A 67 -4.56 -5.81 -25.70
N GLN A 68 -5.10 -4.58 -25.68
CA GLN A 68 -4.34 -3.35 -25.97
C GLN A 68 -3.25 -3.07 -24.92
N PHE A 69 -3.39 -3.66 -23.73
CA PHE A 69 -2.45 -3.56 -22.62
C PHE A 69 -1.63 -4.86 -22.42
N SER A 70 -1.73 -5.83 -23.34
CA SER A 70 -0.99 -7.10 -23.26
C SER A 70 0.42 -7.04 -23.86
N THR A 71 0.76 -6.00 -24.63
CA THR A 71 2.14 -5.76 -25.09
C THR A 71 2.99 -5.07 -23.99
N PRO A 72 4.33 -5.12 -24.06
CA PRO A 72 5.19 -4.39 -23.13
C PRO A 72 4.89 -2.88 -23.09
N GLU A 73 4.68 -2.26 -24.24
CA GLU A 73 4.39 -0.83 -24.42
C GLU A 73 2.97 -0.48 -23.94
N GLY A 74 2.02 -1.41 -24.11
CA GLY A 74 0.69 -1.34 -23.50
C GLY A 74 0.78 -1.32 -21.98
N ARG A 75 1.52 -2.27 -21.38
CA ARG A 75 1.75 -2.32 -19.92
C ARG A 75 2.45 -1.07 -19.40
N GLN A 76 3.48 -0.58 -20.10
CA GLN A 76 4.20 0.63 -19.70
C GLN A 76 3.26 1.84 -19.65
N ARG A 77 2.47 2.09 -20.72
CA ARG A 77 1.48 3.18 -20.75
C ARG A 77 0.43 3.09 -19.65
N LEU A 78 0.08 1.87 -19.19
CA LEU A 78 -0.80 1.69 -18.04
C LEU A 78 -0.10 2.05 -16.72
N VAL A 79 1.16 1.66 -16.54
CA VAL A 79 1.98 2.04 -15.37
C VAL A 79 2.16 3.56 -15.31
N ASP A 80 2.50 4.20 -16.43
CA ASP A 80 2.68 5.66 -16.51
C ASP A 80 1.41 6.41 -16.10
N ARG A 81 0.25 6.00 -16.61
CA ARG A 81 -1.05 6.56 -16.21
C ARG A 81 -1.33 6.39 -14.71
N LEU A 82 -0.98 5.23 -14.14
CA LEU A 82 -1.13 4.99 -12.69
C LEU A 82 -0.18 5.86 -11.87
N ILE A 83 1.03 6.17 -12.38
CA ILE A 83 1.96 7.13 -11.76
C ILE A 83 1.34 8.52 -11.75
N GLU A 84 0.84 9.00 -12.90
CA GLU A 84 0.19 10.31 -13.02
C GLU A 84 -0.99 10.46 -12.06
N GLU A 85 -1.92 9.50 -12.05
CA GLU A 85 -3.07 9.46 -11.14
C GLU A 85 -2.62 9.52 -9.67
N LYS A 86 -1.59 8.75 -9.32
CA LYS A 86 -1.03 8.71 -7.95
C LYS A 86 -0.35 10.01 -7.56
N VAL A 87 0.34 10.68 -8.48
CA VAL A 87 0.95 12.02 -8.27
C VAL A 87 -0.13 13.04 -7.92
N TRP A 88 -1.22 13.10 -8.69
CA TRP A 88 -2.34 14.00 -8.44
C TRP A 88 -3.04 13.70 -7.12
N LEU A 89 -3.30 12.41 -6.83
CA LEU A 89 -3.91 12.00 -5.56
C LEU A 89 -3.05 12.40 -4.35
N VAL A 90 -1.74 12.13 -4.38
CA VAL A 90 -0.81 12.53 -3.31
C VAL A 90 -0.76 14.06 -3.15
N ALA A 91 -0.81 14.82 -4.25
CA ALA A 91 -0.88 16.27 -4.20
C ALA A 91 -2.21 16.77 -3.57
N ALA A 92 -3.33 16.13 -3.88
CA ALA A 92 -4.64 16.45 -3.30
C ALA A 92 -4.67 16.19 -1.78
N MET A 93 -4.18 15.04 -1.32
CA MET A 93 -4.09 14.71 0.12
C MET A 93 -3.17 15.69 0.86
N LYS A 94 -2.01 16.03 0.29
CA LYS A 94 -1.09 17.03 0.88
C LYS A 94 -1.72 18.42 1.00
N LYS A 95 -2.61 18.79 0.08
CA LYS A 95 -3.37 20.05 0.10
C LYS A 95 -4.64 19.97 0.95
N GLY A 96 -4.91 18.84 1.62
CA GLY A 96 -6.10 18.63 2.44
C GLY A 96 -7.41 18.71 1.67
N VAL A 97 -7.41 18.39 0.37
CA VAL A 97 -8.62 18.43 -0.48
C VAL A 97 -9.66 17.43 0.03
N ASP A 98 -9.21 16.26 0.49
CA ASP A 98 -10.00 15.25 1.20
C ASP A 98 -10.72 15.81 2.43
N LYS A 99 -10.17 16.79 3.12
CA LYS A 99 -10.68 17.30 4.41
C LYS A 99 -11.69 18.42 4.28
N ARG A 100 -11.96 18.87 3.04
CA ARG A 100 -12.90 19.98 2.80
C ARG A 100 -14.34 19.52 3.06
N PRO A 101 -15.19 20.31 3.75
CA PRO A 101 -16.53 19.85 4.13
C PRO A 101 -17.45 19.48 2.96
N ASP A 102 -17.31 20.16 1.82
CA ASP A 102 -17.99 19.86 0.55
C ASP A 102 -17.54 18.52 -0.03
N VAL A 103 -16.22 18.28 -0.11
CA VAL A 103 -15.64 17.03 -0.60
C VAL A 103 -16.04 15.85 0.29
N GLN A 104 -15.99 16.01 1.62
CA GLN A 104 -16.44 14.98 2.58
C GLN A 104 -17.92 14.61 2.38
N ARG A 105 -18.82 15.62 2.21
CA ARG A 105 -20.24 15.35 1.92
C ARG A 105 -20.41 14.56 0.62
N GLN A 106 -19.63 14.87 -0.42
CA GLN A 106 -19.70 14.18 -1.71
C GLN A 106 -19.15 12.74 -1.64
N ILE A 107 -18.08 12.50 -0.88
CA ILE A 107 -17.54 11.16 -0.60
C ILE A 107 -18.58 10.31 0.11
N GLU A 108 -19.18 10.81 1.19
CA GLU A 108 -20.17 10.04 1.97
C GLU A 108 -21.50 9.82 1.21
N GLN A 109 -21.92 10.75 0.35
CA GLN A 109 -23.03 10.51 -0.58
C GLN A 109 -22.68 9.39 -1.57
N SER A 110 -21.52 9.49 -2.22
CA SER A 110 -21.06 8.51 -3.21
C SER A 110 -20.88 7.11 -2.60
N ARG A 111 -20.46 7.03 -1.33
CA ARG A 111 -20.37 5.80 -0.54
C ARG A 111 -21.74 5.17 -0.30
N ARG A 112 -22.74 5.96 0.12
CA ARG A 112 -24.13 5.46 0.28
C ARG A 112 -24.69 4.93 -1.03
N ASP A 113 -24.55 5.70 -2.11
CA ASP A 113 -25.09 5.33 -3.42
C ASP A 113 -24.44 4.06 -3.98
N LEU A 114 -23.13 3.90 -3.80
CA LEU A 114 -22.42 2.67 -4.17
C LEU A 114 -22.94 1.45 -3.39
N LEU A 115 -23.05 1.55 -2.06
CA LEU A 115 -23.53 0.44 -1.21
C LEU A 115 -24.95 -0.01 -1.57
N ILE A 116 -25.86 0.95 -1.80
CA ILE A 116 -27.25 0.65 -2.21
C ILE A 116 -27.26 -0.04 -3.58
N ARG A 117 -26.50 0.47 -4.56
CA ARG A 117 -26.41 -0.14 -5.90
C ARG A 117 -25.82 -1.54 -5.87
N THR A 118 -24.77 -1.78 -5.09
CA THR A 118 -24.18 -3.11 -4.91
C THR A 118 -25.19 -4.08 -4.31
N LEU A 119 -25.91 -3.70 -3.24
CA LEU A 119 -26.94 -4.54 -2.63
C LEU A 119 -28.06 -4.91 -3.62
N ILE A 120 -28.56 -3.94 -4.38
CA ILE A 120 -29.59 -4.17 -5.41
C ILE A 120 -29.07 -5.16 -6.47
N ASN A 121 -27.87 -4.92 -7.00
CA ASN A 121 -27.27 -5.77 -8.03
C ASN A 121 -27.01 -7.21 -7.55
N ASP A 122 -26.59 -7.39 -6.29
CA ASP A 122 -26.40 -8.72 -5.70
C ASP A 122 -27.74 -9.43 -5.46
N SER A 123 -28.79 -8.69 -5.04
CA SER A 123 -30.14 -9.26 -4.86
C SER A 123 -30.84 -9.63 -6.17
N ALA A 124 -30.56 -8.90 -7.26
CA ALA A 124 -31.08 -9.18 -8.60
C ALA A 124 -30.35 -10.35 -9.29
N ARG A 125 -29.25 -10.85 -8.72
CA ARG A 125 -28.50 -11.99 -9.25
C ARG A 125 -29.15 -13.28 -8.73
N PRO A 126 -29.60 -14.21 -9.61
CA PRO A 126 -30.13 -15.47 -9.14
C PRO A 126 -29.08 -16.24 -8.33
N PRO A 127 -29.50 -17.02 -7.31
CA PRO A 127 -28.57 -17.78 -6.48
C PRO A 127 -27.72 -18.69 -7.36
N ARG A 128 -26.40 -18.56 -7.26
CA ARG A 128 -25.47 -19.47 -7.95
C ARG A 128 -25.64 -20.87 -7.35
N SER A 129 -26.30 -21.76 -8.08
CA SER A 129 -26.32 -23.19 -7.78
C SER A 129 -24.88 -23.68 -7.61
N ARG A 130 -24.60 -24.29 -6.46
CA ARG A 130 -23.37 -25.03 -6.20
C ARG A 130 -23.55 -26.49 -6.61
#